data_AF-A0A7C3TBM9-F1
#
_entry.id   AF-A0A7C3TBM9-F1
#
_cell.length_a   1.000
_cell.length_b   1.000
_cell.length_c   1.000
_cell.angle_alpha   90.00
_cell.angle_beta   90.00
_cell.angle_gamma   90.00
#
_symmetry.space_group_name_H-M   'P 1'
#
loop_
_entity.id
_entity.type
_entity.pdbx_description
1 polymer ?
#
loop_
_entity_poly.entity_id
_entity_poly.type
_entity_poly.pdbx_seq_one_letter_code
_entity_poly.pdbx_strand_id
1 'polypeptide(L)'
;MTILLFCDMEGVAGIQCWEQTGGSSPLYEEGRRLYTQEVNAAVRGLRSGGATCIVAQDGHGGSYPNAKAFMNWIPDQLEAGAE
;
A
#
# COMPACT_ATOMS: atom_id res chain seq x y z
N MET A 1 14.51 4.45 -16.29
CA MET A 1 14.97 4.50 -14.88
C MET A 1 14.16 3.48 -14.09
N THR A 2 14.82 2.71 -13.21
CA THR A 2 14.18 1.69 -12.37
C THR A 2 14.05 2.21 -10.95
N ILE A 3 12.85 2.07 -10.36
CA ILE A 3 12.54 2.51 -9.00
C ILE A 3 11.99 1.34 -8.20
N LEU A 4 12.53 1.14 -7.00
CA LEU A 4 11.92 0.32 -5.96
C LEU A 4 11.11 1.24 -5.05
N LEU A 5 9.83 0.95 -4.92
CA LEU A 5 8.90 1.63 -4.03
C LEU A 5 8.57 0.67 -2.88
N PHE A 6 9.14 0.89 -1.71
CA PHE A 6 8.86 0.10 -0.50
C PHE A 6 7.97 0.93 0.42
N CYS A 7 6.80 0.41 0.76
CA CYS A 7 5.77 1.21 1.43
C CYS A 7 5.41 0.64 2.80
N ASP A 8 4.86 1.51 3.65
CA ASP A 8 4.37 1.15 4.97
C ASP A 8 3.03 1.87 5.24
N MET A 9 2.25 1.37 6.18
CA MET A 9 0.85 1.76 6.34
C MET A 9 0.65 2.86 7.39
N GLU A 10 1.47 2.87 8.45
CA GLU A 10 1.32 3.76 9.61
C GLU A 10 1.41 5.25 9.23
N GLY A 11 2.15 5.57 8.18
CA GLY A 11 2.37 6.93 7.70
C GLY A 11 1.41 7.41 6.61
N VAL A 12 0.50 6.56 6.14
CA VAL A 12 -0.40 6.88 5.04
C VAL A 12 -1.34 8.03 5.42
N ALA A 13 -1.54 8.97 4.49
CA ALA A 13 -2.44 10.09 4.72
C ALA A 13 -3.87 9.61 5.05
N GLY A 14 -4.39 10.03 6.21
CA GLY A 14 -5.70 9.63 6.72
C GLY A 14 -5.67 8.46 7.71
N ILE A 15 -4.53 7.79 7.88
CA ILE A 15 -4.29 6.91 9.02
C ILE A 15 -4.01 7.78 10.26
N GLN A 16 -4.80 7.57 11.30
CA GLN A 16 -4.79 8.36 12.53
C GLN A 16 -4.77 7.49 13.78
N CYS A 17 -5.12 6.20 13.66
CA CYS A 17 -5.11 5.25 14.77
C CYS A 17 -4.66 3.85 14.35
N TRP A 18 -4.22 3.06 15.33
CA TRP A 18 -3.68 1.71 15.12
C TRP A 18 -4.73 0.71 14.60
N GLU A 19 -6.00 0.95 14.88
CA GLU A 19 -7.10 0.13 14.37
C GLU A 19 -7.24 0.21 12.84
N GLN A 20 -6.67 1.25 12.21
CA GLN A 20 -6.61 1.35 10.75
C GLN A 20 -5.42 0.59 10.16
N THR A 21 -4.42 0.23 10.95
CA THR A 21 -3.20 -0.47 10.49
C THR A 21 -3.25 -1.98 10.74
N GLY A 22 -4.33 -2.51 11.30
CA GLY A 22 -4.45 -3.96 11.44
C GLY A 22 -5.52 -4.45 12.41
N GLY A 23 -5.50 -5.76 12.63
CA GLY A 23 -6.38 -6.49 13.51
C GLY A 23 -7.70 -6.86 12.87
N SER A 24 -8.72 -7.03 13.72
CA SER A 24 -10.09 -7.38 13.31
C SER A 24 -11.03 -6.17 13.28
N SER A 25 -10.48 -4.96 13.31
CA SER A 25 -11.27 -3.73 13.26
C SER A 25 -11.83 -3.51 11.85
N PRO A 26 -13.10 -3.07 11.69
CA PRO A 26 -13.61 -2.60 10.41
C PRO A 26 -12.79 -1.42 9.83
N LEU A 27 -12.11 -0.65 10.70
CA LEU A 27 -11.25 0.46 10.29
C LEU A 27 -10.01 0.00 9.52
N TYR A 28 -9.60 -1.26 9.66
CA TYR A 28 -8.47 -1.80 8.91
C TYR A 28 -8.77 -1.81 7.40
N GLU A 29 -10.01 -2.12 6.99
CA GLU A 29 -10.40 -2.07 5.59
C GLU A 29 -10.43 -0.64 5.02
N GLU A 30 -10.75 0.35 5.85
CA GLU A 30 -10.57 1.76 5.47
C GLU A 30 -9.08 2.07 5.26
N GLY A 31 -8.24 1.66 6.21
CA GLY A 31 -6.81 1.86 6.10
C GLY A 31 -6.21 1.20 4.86
N ARG A 32 -6.62 -0.02 4.52
CA ARG A 32 -6.15 -0.73 3.31
C ARG A 32 -6.50 0.02 2.03
N ARG A 33 -7.68 0.65 1.98
CA ARG A 33 -8.09 1.49 0.85
C ARG A 33 -7.22 2.73 0.74
N LEU A 34 -7.00 3.43 1.85
CA LEU A 34 -6.12 4.60 1.88
C LEU A 34 -4.70 4.22 1.43
N TYR A 35 -4.16 3.14 1.99
CA TYR A 35 -2.81 2.66 1.68
C TYR A 35 -2.66 2.27 0.21
N THR A 36 -3.61 1.51 -0.33
CA THR A 36 -3.61 1.14 -1.76
C THR A 36 -3.67 2.38 -2.66
N GLN A 37 -4.51 3.35 -2.34
CA GLN A 37 -4.65 4.56 -3.16
C GLN A 37 -3.43 5.50 -3.09
N GLU A 38 -2.74 5.54 -1.95
CA GLU A 38 -1.51 6.30 -1.81
C GLU A 38 -0.35 5.69 -2.62
N VAL A 39 -0.21 4.36 -2.59
CA VAL A 39 0.76 3.64 -3.44
C VAL A 39 0.46 3.87 -4.92
N ASN A 40 -0.82 3.80 -5.32
CA ASN A 40 -1.22 4.11 -6.69
C ASN A 40 -0.87 5.55 -7.10
N ALA A 41 -1.07 6.51 -6.21
CA ALA A 41 -0.70 7.90 -6.46
C ALA A 41 0.82 8.05 -6.65
N ALA A 42 1.63 7.37 -5.84
CA ALA A 42 3.08 7.32 -5.99
C ALA A 42 3.49 6.71 -7.33
N VAL A 43 2.90 5.58 -7.73
CA VAL A 43 3.19 4.92 -9.02
C VAL A 43 2.87 5.81 -10.21
N ARG A 44 1.70 6.48 -10.21
CA ARG A 44 1.35 7.45 -11.26
C ARG A 44 2.32 8.62 -11.32
N GLY A 45 2.75 9.12 -10.16
CA GLY A 45 3.75 10.19 -10.05
C GLY A 45 5.11 9.79 -10.62
N LEU A 46 5.61 8.61 -10.23
CA LEU A 46 6.87 8.05 -10.71
C LEU A 46 6.88 7.87 -12.23
N ARG A 47 5.79 7.35 -12.80
CA ARG A 47 5.62 7.22 -14.26
C ARG A 47 5.64 8.57 -14.96
N SER A 48 4.92 9.55 -14.42
CA SER A 48 4.90 10.91 -14.95
C SER A 48 6.29 11.56 -14.90
N GLY A 49 7.11 11.17 -13.92
CA GLY A 49 8.52 11.55 -13.80
C GLY A 49 9.50 10.78 -14.70
N GLY A 50 9.02 9.88 -15.57
CA GLY A 50 9.86 9.13 -16.52
C GLY A 50 10.42 7.81 -15.99
N ALA A 51 9.92 7.29 -14.87
CA ALA A 51 10.22 5.91 -14.46
C ALA A 51 9.68 4.92 -15.51
N THR A 52 10.53 3.99 -15.92
CA THR A 52 10.22 2.99 -16.96
C THR A 52 10.03 1.59 -16.38
N CYS A 53 10.48 1.37 -15.14
CA CYS A 53 10.28 0.16 -14.37
C CYS A 53 10.04 0.56 -12.91
N ILE A 54 8.93 0.11 -12.33
CA ILE A 54 8.57 0.35 -10.95
C ILE A 54 8.28 -1.02 -10.36
N VAL A 55 8.88 -1.30 -9.21
CA VAL A 55 8.57 -2.47 -8.38
C VAL A 55 8.03 -1.92 -7.08
N ALA A 56 6.77 -2.20 -6.77
CA ALA A 56 6.18 -1.81 -5.50
C ALA A 56 6.17 -3.01 -4.55
N GLN A 57 6.57 -2.79 -3.30
CA GLN A 57 6.55 -3.81 -2.27
C GLN A 57 5.84 -3.28 -1.03
N ASP A 58 4.83 -4.03 -0.58
CA ASP A 58 4.23 -3.82 0.72
C ASP A 58 5.24 -4.19 1.81
N GLY A 59 5.56 -3.25 2.69
CA GLY A 59 6.49 -3.39 3.80
C GLY A 59 5.84 -3.49 5.17
N HIS A 60 4.52 -3.32 5.26
CA HIS A 60 3.80 -3.18 6.53
C HIS A 60 3.68 -4.49 7.33
N GLY A 61 3.88 -5.63 6.67
CA GLY A 61 3.89 -6.95 7.31
C GLY A 61 2.53 -7.63 7.32
N GLY A 62 2.29 -8.52 8.28
CA GLY A 62 1.04 -9.28 8.39
C GLY A 62 0.10 -8.64 9.40
N SER A 63 -0.91 -7.91 8.91
CA SER A 63 -1.69 -7.01 9.76
C SER A 63 -3.03 -7.57 10.23
N TYR A 64 -3.30 -8.87 10.09
CA TYR A 64 -4.55 -9.49 10.58
C TYR A 64 -4.36 -10.98 10.92
N PRO A 65 -5.28 -11.63 11.66
CA PRO A 65 -5.16 -13.04 12.01
C PRO A 65 -5.06 -13.93 10.77
N ASN A 66 -4.01 -14.76 10.70
CA ASN A 66 -3.66 -15.58 9.53
C ASN A 66 -3.34 -14.77 8.26
N ALA A 67 -2.99 -13.49 8.41
CA ALA A 67 -2.50 -12.69 7.30
C ALA A 67 -1.27 -13.34 6.68
N LYS A 68 -1.25 -13.33 5.35
CA LYS A 68 0.01 -13.49 4.63
C LYS A 68 0.79 -12.19 4.81
N ALA A 69 2.04 -12.30 5.22
CA ALA A 69 2.90 -11.14 5.38
C ALA A 69 2.97 -10.36 4.07
N PHE A 70 2.95 -9.02 4.15
CA PHE A 70 3.16 -8.12 3.02
C PHE A 70 2.04 -8.21 1.97
N MET A 71 0.79 -8.41 2.41
CA MET A 71 -0.38 -8.51 1.54
C MET A 71 -1.55 -7.63 2.02
N ASN A 72 -1.25 -6.37 2.36
CA ASN A 72 -2.22 -5.41 2.89
C ASN A 72 -2.91 -4.61 1.78
N TRP A 73 -2.36 -4.55 0.57
CA TRP A 73 -3.02 -3.89 -0.57
C TRP A 73 -4.29 -4.62 -1.03
N ILE A 74 -5.13 -3.92 -1.77
CA ILE A 74 -6.32 -4.47 -2.42
C ILE A 74 -5.96 -4.75 -3.89
N PRO A 75 -5.72 -6.02 -4.29
CA PRO A 75 -5.13 -6.33 -5.59
C PRO A 75 -5.91 -5.77 -6.79
N ASP A 76 -7.24 -5.87 -6.76
CA ASP A 76 -8.11 -5.40 -7.85
C ASP A 76 -8.17 -3.88 -7.97
N GLN A 77 -7.53 -3.15 -7.05
CA GLN A 77 -7.44 -1.69 -7.06
C GLN A 77 -6.02 -1.18 -7.33
N LEU A 78 -5.01 -2.05 -7.47
CA LEU A 78 -3.64 -1.64 -7.71
C LEU A 78 -3.46 -1.13 -9.14
N GLU A 79 -2.70 -0.04 -9.27
CA GLU A 79 -2.18 0.41 -10.56
C GLU A 79 -1.27 -0.66 -11.16
N ALA A 80 -1.32 -0.85 -12.48
CA ALA A 80 -0.40 -1.77 -13.16
C ALA A 80 1.05 -1.40 -12.80
N GLY A 81 1.90 -2.38 -12.49
CA GLY A 81 3.27 -2.13 -11.99
C GLY A 81 3.39 -1.68 -10.53
N ALA A 82 2.29 -1.68 -9.77
CA ALA A 82 2.29 -1.66 -8.29
C ALA A 82 2.15 -3.08 -7.70
N GLU A 83 2.43 -4.09 -8.50
CA GLU A 83 2.25 -5.54 -8.24
C GLU A 83 3.54 -6.22 -7.74
#